data_AF-A0A961XNU9-F1
#
_entry.id   AF-A0A961XNU9-F1
#
_cell.length_a   1.000
_cell.length_b   1.000
_cell.length_c   1.000
_cell.angle_alpha   90.00
_cell.angle_beta   90.00
_cell.angle_gamma   90.00
#
_symmetry.space_group_name_H-M   'P 1'
#
loop_
_entity.id
_entity.type
_entity.pdbx_description
1 polymer ?
#
loop_
_entity_poly.entity_id
_entity_poly.type
_entity_poly.pdbx_seq_one_letter_code
_entity_poly.pdbx_strand_id
1 'polypeptide(L)' 'AEILFELGLVYSTGRNGVTDVVAAHKWFNIAAFRGLAEAKARREELAVEMTREEIAAAQRAAREWLTTH' A
#
# COMPACT_ATOMS: atom_id res chain seq x y z
N ALA A 1 -5.50 -1.89 11.64
CA ALA A 1 -5.45 -2.18 10.20
C ALA A 1 -6.14 -1.07 9.41
N GLU A 2 -7.34 -0.66 9.84
CA GLU A 2 -8.12 0.47 9.28
C GLU A 2 -7.32 1.75 8.98
N ILE A 3 -6.56 2.30 9.94
CA ILE A 3 -5.81 3.56 9.71
C ILE A 3 -4.79 3.42 8.56
N LEU A 4 -4.14 2.26 8.45
CA LEU A 4 -3.18 2.00 7.38
C LEU A 4 -3.92 1.82 6.04
N PHE A 5 -5.11 1.25 6.06
CA PHE A 5 -5.96 1.15 4.88
C PHE A 5 -6.40 2.52 4.37
N GLU A 6 -6.91 3.37 5.26
CA GLU A 6 -7.26 4.77 4.93
C GLU A 6 -6.08 5.54 4.36
N LEU A 7 -4.89 5.35 4.94
CA LEU A 7 -3.68 5.96 4.41
C LEU A 7 -3.37 5.47 2.99
N GLY A 8 -3.53 4.16 2.72
CA GLY A 8 -3.44 3.60 1.37
C GLY A 8 -4.40 4.26 0.38
N LEU A 9 -5.66 4.49 0.79
CA LEU A 9 -6.67 5.16 -0.04
C LEU A 9 -6.32 6.61 -0.34
N VAL A 10 -5.76 7.34 0.63
CA VAL A 10 -5.31 8.73 0.42
C VAL A 10 -4.23 8.80 -0.65
N TYR A 11 -3.27 7.88 -0.62
CA TYR A 11 -2.20 7.83 -1.61
C TYR A 11 -2.68 7.31 -2.98
N SER A 12 -3.67 6.42 -3.02
CA SER A 12 -4.21 5.87 -4.28
C SER A 12 -5.15 6.84 -4.99
N THR A 13 -5.81 7.75 -4.27
CA THR A 13 -6.77 8.71 -4.86
C THR A 13 -6.16 10.08 -5.15
N GLY A 14 -4.97 10.38 -4.59
CA GLY A 14 -4.20 11.58 -4.91
C GLY A 14 -4.95 12.87 -4.57
N ARG A 15 -4.93 13.28 -3.30
CA ARG A 15 -5.65 14.49 -2.82
C ARG A 15 -5.26 15.80 -3.55
N ASN A 16 -4.13 15.82 -4.26
CA ASN A 16 -3.61 16.97 -5.02
C ASN A 16 -3.30 16.63 -6.51
N GLY A 17 -3.91 15.58 -7.07
CA GLY A 17 -3.76 15.23 -8.49
C GLY A 17 -2.52 14.39 -8.84
N VAL A 18 -1.71 14.00 -7.85
CA VAL A 18 -0.63 13.03 -8.01
C VAL A 18 -0.88 11.86 -7.07
N THR A 19 -1.05 10.68 -7.65
CA THR A 19 -1.15 9.42 -6.91
C THR A 19 0.25 8.88 -6.63
N ASP A 20 0.44 8.25 -5.47
CA ASP A 20 1.67 7.54 -5.14
C ASP A 20 1.33 6.06 -4.95
N VAL A 21 1.43 5.31 -6.05
CA VAL A 21 1.07 3.89 -6.08
C VAL A 21 2.02 3.05 -5.21
N VAL A 22 3.26 3.48 -5.01
CA VAL A 22 4.23 2.80 -4.15
C VAL A 22 3.83 2.96 -2.68
N ALA A 23 3.50 4.18 -2.26
CA ALA A 23 3.01 4.44 -0.90
C ALA A 23 1.67 3.75 -0.64
N ALA A 24 0.73 3.83 -1.58
CA ALA A 24 -0.57 3.17 -1.46
C ALA A 24 -0.42 1.64 -1.30
N HIS A 25 0.35 1.00 -2.18
CA HIS A 25 0.61 -0.44 -2.10
C HIS A 25 1.31 -0.82 -0.79
N LYS A 26 2.26 0.00 -0.30
CA LYS A 26 2.90 -0.22 1.01
C LYS A 26 1.86 -0.28 2.12
N TRP A 27 0.97 0.70 2.21
CA TRP A 27 0.02 0.78 3.30
C TRP A 27 -1.06 -0.30 3.24
N PHE A 28 -1.53 -0.63 2.04
CA PHE A 28 -2.40 -1.80 1.83
C PHE A 28 -1.71 -3.11 2.22
N ASN A 29 -0.43 -3.27 1.93
CA ASN A 29 0.33 -4.46 2.33
C ASN A 29 0.42 -4.62 3.86
N ILE A 30 0.69 -3.53 4.59
CA ILE A 30 0.77 -3.58 6.06
C ILE A 30 -0.62 -3.81 6.66
N ALA A 31 -1.67 -3.17 6.12
CA ALA A 31 -3.04 -3.40 6.57
C ALA A 31 -3.51 -4.84 6.32
N ALA A 32 -3.18 -5.42 5.16
CA ALA A 32 -3.46 -6.81 4.81
C ALA A 32 -2.72 -7.78 5.73
N PHE A 33 -1.45 -7.52 6.01
CA PHE A 33 -0.67 -8.31 6.97
C PHE A 33 -1.30 -8.32 8.37
N ARG A 34 -1.96 -7.23 8.76
CA ARG A 34 -2.71 -7.12 10.03
C ARG A 34 -4.13 -7.69 9.98
N GLY A 35 -4.49 -8.43 8.92
CA GLY A 35 -5.73 -9.19 8.81
C GLY A 35 -6.89 -8.51 8.08
N LEU A 36 -6.69 -7.32 7.49
CA LEU A 36 -7.75 -6.65 6.74
C LEU A 36 -7.84 -7.20 5.31
N ALA A 37 -8.88 -7.99 5.03
CA ALA A 37 -9.10 -8.62 3.73
C ALA A 37 -9.29 -7.59 2.60
N GLU A 38 -9.97 -6.48 2.86
CA GLU A 38 -10.16 -5.41 1.86
C GLU A 38 -8.82 -4.79 1.43
N ALA A 39 -7.89 -4.62 2.37
CA ALA A 39 -6.55 -4.14 2.04
C ALA A 39 -5.78 -5.11 1.14
N LYS A 40 -5.99 -6.43 1.31
CA LYS A 40 -5.40 -7.42 0.41
C LYS A 40 -5.94 -7.27 -1.01
N ALA A 41 -7.25 -7.11 -1.18
CA ALA A 41 -7.88 -6.90 -2.48
C ALA A 41 -7.35 -5.61 -3.14
N ARG A 42 -7.34 -4.48 -2.42
CA ARG A 42 -6.83 -3.20 -2.95
C ARG A 42 -5.35 -3.25 -3.31
N ARG A 43 -4.53 -3.97 -2.54
CA ARG A 43 -3.12 -4.21 -2.88
C ARG A 43 -2.97 -4.97 -4.20
N GLU A 44 -3.79 -6.01 -4.39
CA GLU A 44 -3.75 -6.85 -5.59
C GLU A 44 -4.24 -6.11 -6.83
N GLU A 45 -5.32 -5.33 -6.70
CA GLU A 45 -5.83 -4.45 -7.76
C GLU A 45 -4.78 -3.41 -8.17
N LEU A 46 -4.19 -2.70 -7.20
CA LEU A 46 -3.20 -1.67 -7.47
C LEU A 46 -1.91 -2.25 -8.10
N ALA A 47 -1.53 -3.47 -7.73
CA ALA A 47 -0.35 -4.13 -8.29
C ALA A 47 -0.46 -4.42 -9.80
N VAL A 48 -1.67 -4.44 -10.38
CA VAL A 48 -1.88 -4.62 -11.82
C VAL A 48 -1.36 -3.42 -12.63
N GLU A 49 -1.37 -2.23 -12.04
CA GLU A 49 -0.95 -0.98 -12.69
C GLU A 49 0.51 -0.60 -12.38
N MET A 50 1.19 -1.37 -11.53
CA MET A 50 2.55 -1.10 -11.07
C MET A 50 3.60 -1.89 -11.83
N THR A 51 4.78 -1.30 -12.00
CA THR A 51 5.98 -2.01 -12.44
C THR A 51 6.52 -2.95 -11.36
N ARG A 52 7.37 -3.90 -11.77
CA ARG A 52 8.01 -4.83 -10.83
C ARG A 52 8.89 -4.09 -9.83
N GLU A 53 9.55 -3.02 -10.28
CA GLU A 53 10.42 -2.17 -9.49
C GLU A 53 9.64 -1.42 -8.41
N GLU A 54 8.47 -0.87 -8.75
CA GLU A 54 7.55 -0.20 -7.82
C GLU A 54 6.98 -1.17 -6.78
N ILE A 55 6.54 -2.37 -7.21
CA ILE A 55 6.07 -3.41 -6.29
C ILE A 55 7.18 -3.79 -5.32
N ALA A 56 8.40 -4.01 -5.83
CA ALA A 56 9.54 -4.36 -4.99
C ALA A 56 9.87 -3.23 -3.99
N ALA A 57 9.80 -1.96 -4.42
CA ALA A 57 9.99 -0.80 -3.55
C ALA A 57 8.93 -0.73 -2.45
N ALA A 58 7.65 -0.86 -2.79
CA ALA A 58 6.53 -0.83 -1.84
C ALA A 58 6.66 -1.95 -0.80
N GLN A 59 7.00 -3.15 -1.23
CA GLN A 59 7.20 -4.29 -0.33
C GLN A 59 8.42 -4.12 0.58
N ARG A 60 9.54 -3.56 0.09
CA ARG A 60 10.71 -3.25 0.92
C ARG A 60 10.33 -2.23 2.00
N ALA A 61 9.70 -1.13 1.61
CA ALA A 61 9.26 -0.09 2.53
C ALA A 61 8.23 -0.60 3.56
N ALA A 62 7.38 -1.55 3.18
CA ALA A 62 6.45 -2.20 4.11
C ALA A 62 7.17 -3.08 5.14
N ARG A 63 8.16 -3.86 4.71
CA ARG A 63 8.99 -4.68 5.61
C ARG A 63 9.76 -3.83 6.60
N GLU A 64 10.44 -2.79 6.12
CA GLU A 64 11.19 -1.86 6.97
C GLU A 64 10.30 -1.16 8.00
N TRP A 65 9.09 -0.77 7.59
CA TRP A 65 8.14 -0.16 8.52
C TRP A 65 7.74 -1.14 9.64
N LEU A 66 7.43 -2.39 9.28
CA LEU A 66 7.05 -3.46 10.22
C LEU A 66 8.17 -3.89 11.16
N THR A 67 9.45 -3.72 10.78
CA THR A 67 10.58 -4.01 11.68
C THR A 67 10.85 -2.87 12.66
N THR A 68 10.31 -1.68 12.40
CA THR A 68 10.60 -0.46 13.18
C THR A 68 9.41 0.00 14.04
N HIS A 69 8.22 -0.58 13.85
CA HIS A 69 6.97 -0.22 14.54
C HIS A 69 6.14 -1.46 14.90
#